data_AF-X1HSQ5-F1
#
_entry.id   AF-X1HSQ5-F1
#
_cell.length_a   1.000
_cell.length_b   1.000
_cell.length_c   1.000
_cell.angle_alpha   90.00
_cell.angle_beta   90.00
_cell.angle_gamma   90.00
#
_symmetry.space_group_name_H-M   'P 1'
#
loop_
_entity.id
_entity.type
_entity.pdbx_description
1 polymer ?
#
loop_
_entity_poly.entity_id
_entity_poly.type
_entity_poly.pdbx_seq_one_letter_code
_entity_poly.pdbx_strand_id
1 'polypeptide(L)'
;TELCLPYLIEEGLITPAFKTEQYPPAYGGMEIKQSYKISETGEEISLDFIQKIVSIYQERLKKISEISELTDFFFKDKLEYDKNLLRWGEMVDKEIIKSLDKSEKILSKIKTENWTKENLERQIMPEAEKMGDRGKLLWPLRVVLTGKEASAGPFEIAEILGKEKTIKRIKEARGILR
;
A
#
# COMPACT_ATOMS: atom_id res chain seq x y z
N THR A 1 6.93 -8.87 -13.59
CA THR A 1 7.37 -7.49 -13.30
C THR A 1 7.96 -6.78 -14.49
N GLU A 2 8.93 -7.37 -15.21
CA GLU A 2 9.57 -6.73 -16.38
C GLU A 2 8.55 -6.25 -17.42
N LEU A 3 7.54 -7.07 -17.73
CA LEU A 3 6.47 -6.71 -18.66
C LEU A 3 5.54 -5.58 -18.16
N CYS A 4 5.52 -5.31 -16.85
CA CYS A 4 4.67 -4.28 -16.24
C CYS A 4 5.38 -2.92 -16.16
N LEU A 5 6.72 -2.91 -16.11
CA LEU A 5 7.51 -1.69 -15.95
C LEU A 5 7.21 -0.62 -17.02
N PRO A 6 7.10 -0.94 -18.33
CA PRO A 6 6.79 0.06 -19.33
C PRO A 6 5.51 0.82 -19.03
N TYR A 7 4.44 0.13 -18.60
CA TYR A 7 3.16 0.76 -18.27
C TYR A 7 3.24 1.67 -17.05
N LEU A 8 4.04 1.31 -16.03
CA LEU A 8 4.26 2.17 -14.87
C LEU A 8 5.05 3.44 -15.24
N ILE A 9 5.96 3.34 -16.22
CA ILE A 9 6.76 4.47 -16.72
C ILE A 9 5.95 5.36 -17.65
N GLU A 10 5.20 4.78 -18.59
CA GLU A 10 4.36 5.48 -19.56
C GLU A 10 3.24 6.29 -18.89
N GLU A 11 2.62 5.74 -17.85
CA GLU A 11 1.64 6.45 -17.00
C GLU A 11 2.29 7.45 -16.03
N GLY A 12 3.62 7.58 -16.07
CA GLY A 12 4.35 8.56 -15.28
C GLY A 12 4.34 8.26 -13.78
N LEU A 13 4.09 7.03 -13.33
CA LEU A 13 4.12 6.66 -11.92
C LEU A 13 5.55 6.57 -11.39
N ILE A 14 6.48 6.10 -12.24
CA ILE A 14 7.89 5.95 -11.90
C ILE A 14 8.80 6.40 -13.05
N THR A 15 10.02 6.81 -12.72
CA THR A 15 11.08 7.08 -13.70
C THR A 15 12.31 6.20 -13.41
N PRO A 16 12.93 5.57 -14.42
CA PRO A 16 14.17 4.81 -14.24
C PRO A 16 15.29 5.65 -13.63
N ALA A 17 16.05 5.05 -12.72
CA ALA A 17 17.23 5.62 -12.10
C ALA A 17 18.32 4.55 -11.92
N PHE A 18 19.54 4.97 -11.62
CA PHE A 18 20.67 4.07 -11.41
C PHE A 18 21.35 4.39 -10.08
N LYS A 19 21.62 3.36 -9.28
CA LYS A 19 22.44 3.46 -8.08
C LYS A 19 23.77 2.76 -8.33
N THR A 20 24.85 3.46 -8.02
CA THR A 20 26.18 2.87 -7.94
C THR A 20 26.44 2.45 -6.50
N GLU A 21 26.62 1.15 -6.28
CA GLU A 21 27.06 0.58 -5.01
C GLU A 21 28.47 0.03 -5.17
N GLN A 22 29.29 0.13 -4.12
CA GLN A 22 30.65 -0.39 -4.19
C GLN A 22 30.65 -1.91 -4.01
N TYR A 23 31.18 -2.65 -5.00
CA TYR A 23 31.23 -4.11 -4.97
C TYR A 23 32.38 -4.69 -5.84
N PRO A 24 33.21 -5.62 -5.33
CA PRO A 24 33.29 -6.04 -3.92
C PRO A 24 33.89 -4.92 -3.05
N PRO A 25 33.50 -4.81 -1.77
CA PRO A 25 34.01 -3.76 -0.87
C PRO A 25 35.54 -3.71 -0.78
N ALA A 26 36.19 -4.86 -0.96
CA ALA A 26 37.64 -5.02 -0.85
C ALA A 26 38.43 -4.58 -2.10
N TYR A 27 37.79 -4.44 -3.26
CA TYR A 27 38.50 -4.25 -4.54
C TYR A 27 38.04 -3.02 -5.33
N GLY A 28 37.19 -2.16 -4.74
CA GLY A 28 36.84 -0.86 -5.31
C GLY A 28 35.99 -0.88 -6.59
N GLY A 29 35.44 -2.04 -6.98
CA GLY A 29 34.49 -2.11 -8.09
C GLY A 29 33.20 -1.37 -7.77
N MET A 30 32.47 -0.93 -8.81
CA MET A 30 31.14 -0.36 -8.68
C MET A 30 30.14 -1.28 -9.39
N GLU A 31 29.10 -1.71 -8.67
CA GLU A 31 27.93 -2.36 -9.21
C GLU A 31 26.87 -1.30 -9.48
N ILE A 32 26.36 -1.26 -10.72
CA ILE A 32 25.23 -0.41 -11.08
C ILE A 32 23.96 -1.23 -10.85
N LYS A 33 23.18 -0.87 -9.84
CA LYS A 33 21.85 -1.42 -9.61
C LYS A 33 20.79 -0.52 -10.20
N GLN A 34 19.87 -1.12 -10.94
CA GLN A 34 18.69 -0.44 -11.41
C GLN A 34 17.79 -0.06 -10.23
N SER A 35 17.39 1.20 -10.20
CA SER A 35 16.45 1.75 -9.22
C SER A 35 15.40 2.58 -9.96
N TYR A 36 14.41 3.08 -9.25
CA TYR A 36 13.39 3.94 -9.81
C TYR A 36 13.11 5.08 -8.86
N LYS A 37 12.56 6.18 -9.37
CA LYS A 37 12.02 7.26 -8.57
C LYS A 37 10.52 7.31 -8.77
N ILE A 38 9.78 7.49 -7.69
CA ILE A 38 8.36 7.84 -7.74
C ILE A 38 8.26 9.24 -8.32
N SER A 39 7.51 9.42 -9.41
CA SER A 39 7.47 10.71 -10.10
C SER A 39 6.84 11.82 -9.25
N GLU A 40 5.83 11.49 -8.44
CA GLU A 40 5.12 12.46 -7.60
C GLU A 40 5.99 12.96 -6.43
N THR A 41 6.69 12.06 -5.74
CA THR A 41 7.38 12.37 -4.48
C THR A 41 8.90 12.51 -4.64
N GLY A 42 9.46 12.02 -5.76
CA GLY A 42 10.90 11.88 -5.97
C GLY A 42 11.57 10.78 -5.15
N GLU A 43 10.80 10.01 -4.37
CA GLU A 43 11.30 8.93 -3.52
C GLU A 43 11.96 7.83 -4.36
N GLU A 44 13.14 7.39 -3.96
CA GLU A 44 13.85 6.28 -4.61
C GLU A 44 13.34 4.93 -4.11
N ILE A 45 12.90 4.09 -5.05
CA ILE A 45 12.40 2.75 -4.80
C ILE A 45 13.24 1.70 -5.53
N SER A 46 13.27 0.49 -4.99
CA SER A 46 13.99 -0.64 -5.56
C SER A 46 13.13 -1.42 -6.55
N LEU A 47 13.77 -2.25 -7.38
CA LEU A 47 13.06 -3.22 -8.20
C LEU A 47 12.25 -4.23 -7.36
N ASP A 48 12.77 -4.62 -6.19
CA ASP A 48 12.08 -5.52 -5.24
C ASP A 48 10.74 -4.95 -4.77
N PHE A 49 10.68 -3.65 -4.48
CA PHE A 49 9.44 -2.97 -4.10
C PHE A 49 8.38 -3.09 -5.22
N ILE A 50 8.78 -2.84 -6.46
CA ILE A 50 7.89 -2.96 -7.63
C ILE A 50 7.49 -4.43 -7.86
N GLN A 51 8.42 -5.38 -7.65
CA GLN A 51 8.11 -6.81 -7.74
C GLN A 51 7.02 -7.21 -6.76
N LYS A 52 7.11 -6.80 -5.49
CA LYS A 52 6.08 -7.07 -4.47
C LYS A 52 4.71 -6.53 -4.89
N ILE A 53 4.65 -5.30 -5.43
CA ILE A 53 3.42 -4.70 -5.96
C ILE A 53 2.82 -5.56 -7.08
N VAL A 54 3.65 -5.93 -8.07
CA VAL A 54 3.17 -6.73 -9.21
C VAL A 54 2.71 -8.11 -8.75
N SER A 55 3.42 -8.75 -7.82
CA SER A 55 3.10 -10.10 -7.32
C SER A 55 1.70 -10.19 -6.71
N ILE A 56 1.27 -9.20 -5.92
CA ILE A 56 -0.06 -9.22 -5.26
C ILE A 56 -1.23 -8.94 -6.23
N TYR A 57 -0.94 -8.47 -7.45
CA TYR A 57 -1.92 -8.22 -8.50
C TYR A 57 -1.81 -9.16 -9.71
N GLN A 58 -0.77 -10.00 -9.78
CA GLN A 58 -0.50 -10.84 -10.94
C GLN A 58 -1.70 -11.72 -11.33
N GLU A 59 -2.35 -12.35 -10.36
CA GLU A 59 -3.54 -13.18 -10.58
C GLU A 59 -4.83 -12.38 -10.85
N ARG A 60 -4.79 -11.05 -10.65
CA ARG A 60 -5.94 -10.14 -10.79
C ARG A 60 -5.95 -9.40 -12.12
N LEU A 61 -4.82 -9.36 -12.82
CA LEU A 61 -4.69 -8.72 -14.12
C LEU A 61 -5.41 -9.52 -15.19
N LYS A 62 -6.28 -8.86 -15.96
CA LYS A 62 -6.80 -9.41 -17.21
C LYS A 62 -5.89 -9.02 -18.38
N LYS A 63 -5.32 -7.81 -18.28
CA LYS A 63 -4.33 -7.28 -19.23
C LYS A 63 -3.16 -6.68 -18.44
N ILE A 64 -1.94 -6.83 -18.95
CA ILE A 64 -0.74 -6.28 -18.31
C ILE A 64 -0.83 -4.76 -18.16
N SER A 65 -1.49 -4.09 -19.12
CA SER A 65 -1.71 -2.64 -19.11
C SER A 65 -2.56 -2.13 -17.94
N GLU A 66 -3.33 -2.99 -17.27
CA GLU A 66 -4.17 -2.61 -16.12
C GLU A 66 -3.34 -2.42 -14.84
N ILE A 67 -2.05 -2.78 -14.85
CA ILE A 67 -1.20 -2.72 -13.65
C ILE A 67 -1.05 -1.30 -13.10
N SER A 68 -0.92 -0.30 -13.97
CA SER A 68 -0.77 1.11 -13.57
C SER A 68 -2.01 1.57 -12.82
N GLU A 69 -3.20 1.39 -13.40
CA GLU A 69 -4.47 1.76 -12.77
C GLU A 69 -4.71 1.01 -11.46
N LEU A 70 -4.39 -0.29 -11.39
CA LEU A 70 -4.60 -1.09 -10.18
C LEU A 70 -3.63 -0.73 -9.05
N THR A 71 -2.46 -0.17 -9.36
CA THR A 71 -1.36 0.00 -8.38
C THR A 71 -0.89 1.43 -8.20
N ASP A 72 -1.47 2.41 -8.90
CA ASP A 72 -1.13 3.83 -8.83
C ASP A 72 -1.02 4.34 -7.37
N PHE A 73 -1.91 3.89 -6.50
CA PHE A 73 -1.96 4.28 -5.10
C PHE A 73 -0.69 3.95 -4.31
N PHE A 74 0.17 3.02 -4.75
CA PHE A 74 1.47 2.80 -4.10
C PHE A 74 2.42 3.98 -4.32
N PHE A 75 2.29 4.66 -5.45
CA PHE A 75 3.18 5.73 -5.91
C PHE A 75 2.70 7.14 -5.54
N LYS A 76 1.53 7.27 -4.92
CA LYS A 76 0.98 8.57 -4.49
C LYS A 76 1.31 8.87 -3.02
N ASP A 77 1.52 10.13 -2.66
CA ASP A 77 1.60 10.53 -1.25
C ASP A 77 0.19 10.65 -0.65
N LYS A 78 -0.68 11.38 -1.34
CA LYS A 78 -2.08 11.59 -0.95
C LYS A 78 -3.04 10.85 -1.87
N LEU A 79 -4.16 10.42 -1.30
CA LEU A 79 -5.21 9.75 -2.06
C LEU A 79 -6.47 10.61 -2.09
N GLU A 80 -7.05 10.72 -3.28
CA GLU A 80 -8.35 11.34 -3.51
C GLU A 80 -9.34 10.25 -3.90
N TYR A 81 -10.42 10.12 -3.14
CA TYR A 81 -11.46 9.13 -3.38
C TYR A 81 -12.77 9.56 -2.71
N ASP A 82 -13.90 9.05 -3.21
CA ASP A 82 -15.20 9.31 -2.59
C ASP A 82 -15.24 8.66 -1.20
N LYS A 83 -15.55 9.46 -0.17
CA LYS A 83 -15.72 8.97 1.20
C LYS A 83 -16.77 7.85 1.31
N ASN A 84 -17.74 7.79 0.40
CA ASN A 84 -18.75 6.74 0.36
C ASN A 84 -18.12 5.36 0.11
N LEU A 85 -16.96 5.28 -0.56
CA LEU A 85 -16.23 4.03 -0.73
C LEU A 85 -15.80 3.41 0.62
N LEU A 86 -15.69 4.20 1.69
CA LEU A 86 -15.33 3.69 3.02
C LEU A 86 -16.47 2.90 3.68
N ARG A 87 -17.69 3.02 3.18
CA ARG A 87 -18.87 2.37 3.76
C ARG A 87 -18.86 0.88 3.42
N TRP A 88 -18.97 0.05 4.45
CA TRP A 88 -19.26 -1.37 4.30
C TRP A 88 -20.70 -1.63 4.75
N GLY A 89 -21.58 -1.92 3.79
CA GLY A 89 -23.04 -1.94 4.02
C GLY A 89 -23.53 -0.57 4.53
N GLU A 90 -24.38 -0.59 5.56
CA GLU A 90 -25.05 0.60 6.10
C GLU A 90 -24.22 1.38 7.14
N MET A 91 -22.89 1.19 7.19
CA MET A 91 -22.05 1.88 8.16
C MET A 91 -22.16 3.41 8.04
N VAL A 92 -22.44 4.09 9.15
CA VAL A 92 -22.43 5.57 9.20
C VAL A 92 -21.02 6.10 9.47
N ASP A 93 -20.76 7.38 9.15
CA ASP A 93 -19.43 8.00 9.29
C ASP A 93 -18.81 7.78 10.69
N LYS A 94 -19.62 7.85 11.75
CA LYS A 94 -19.19 7.58 13.13
C LYS A 94 -18.69 6.15 13.36
N GLU A 95 -19.26 5.16 12.69
CA GLU A 95 -18.83 3.76 12.78
C GLU A 95 -17.55 3.52 11.99
N ILE A 96 -17.42 4.17 10.83
CA ILE A 96 -16.20 4.15 10.02
C ILE A 96 -15.03 4.76 10.81
N ILE A 97 -15.24 5.93 11.44
CA ILE A 97 -14.22 6.54 12.31
C ILE A 97 -13.79 5.59 13.42
N LYS A 98 -14.74 4.95 14.13
CA LYS A 98 -14.42 3.98 15.18
C LYS A 98 -13.64 2.77 14.67
N SER A 99 -13.98 2.30 13.46
CA SER A 99 -13.28 1.22 12.79
C SER A 99 -11.82 1.60 12.48
N LEU A 100 -11.61 2.78 11.90
CA LEU A 100 -10.27 3.32 11.61
C LEU A 100 -9.47 3.62 12.89
N ASP A 101 -10.09 4.17 13.94
CA ASP A 101 -9.48 4.40 15.26
C ASP A 101 -8.94 3.09 15.85
N LYS A 102 -9.72 2.01 15.71
CA LYS A 102 -9.33 0.69 16.19
C LYS A 102 -8.13 0.16 15.41
N SER A 103 -8.17 0.22 14.08
CA SER A 103 -7.07 -0.18 13.21
C SER A 103 -5.79 0.61 13.53
N GLU A 104 -5.86 1.94 13.62
CA GLU A 104 -4.72 2.80 13.96
C GLU A 104 -4.10 2.42 15.32
N LYS A 105 -4.94 2.20 16.34
CA LYS A 105 -4.50 1.87 17.71
C LYS A 105 -3.74 0.54 17.76
N ILE A 106 -4.13 -0.45 16.97
CA ILE A 106 -3.47 -1.76 16.89
C ILE A 106 -2.17 -1.62 16.12
N LEU A 107 -2.26 -1.08 14.90
CA LEU A 107 -1.14 -0.97 13.97
C LEU A 107 0.00 -0.09 14.52
N SER A 108 -0.31 1.00 15.22
CA SER A 108 0.71 1.90 15.77
C SER A 108 1.66 1.21 16.76
N LYS A 109 1.21 0.12 17.42
CA LYS A 109 2.00 -0.64 18.40
C LYS A 109 2.96 -1.64 17.77
N ILE A 110 2.76 -2.00 16.50
CA ILE A 110 3.61 -2.95 15.79
C ILE A 110 4.89 -2.21 15.39
N LYS A 111 6.05 -2.76 15.72
CA LYS A 111 7.33 -2.15 15.31
C LYS A 111 7.62 -2.42 13.82
N THR A 112 8.35 -1.52 13.17
CA THR A 112 8.62 -1.58 11.73
C THR A 112 9.32 -2.89 11.32
N GLU A 113 10.21 -3.44 12.16
CA GLU A 113 10.87 -4.72 11.92
C GLU A 113 9.93 -5.94 11.96
N ASN A 114 8.73 -5.79 12.52
CA ASN A 114 7.69 -6.83 12.56
C ASN A 114 6.51 -6.51 11.63
N TRP A 115 6.71 -5.61 10.66
CA TRP A 115 5.67 -5.14 9.76
C TRP A 115 5.50 -6.08 8.57
N THR A 116 5.01 -7.30 8.84
CA THR A 116 4.74 -8.32 7.82
C THR A 116 3.24 -8.59 7.70
N LYS A 117 2.78 -9.05 6.53
CA LYS A 117 1.39 -9.41 6.26
C LYS A 117 0.82 -10.31 7.35
N GLU A 118 1.52 -11.38 7.69
CA GLU A 118 1.07 -12.40 8.66
C GLU A 118 0.91 -11.80 10.05
N ASN A 119 1.84 -10.92 10.45
CA ASN A 119 1.75 -10.28 11.75
C ASN A 119 0.61 -9.24 11.79
N LEU A 120 0.45 -8.46 10.72
CA LEU A 120 -0.66 -7.50 10.59
C LEU A 120 -2.02 -8.22 10.66
N GLU A 121 -2.16 -9.32 9.92
CA GLU A 121 -3.35 -10.16 9.93
C GLU A 121 -3.62 -10.73 11.33
N ARG A 122 -2.60 -11.32 11.97
CA ARG A 122 -2.70 -11.87 13.33
C ARG A 122 -3.17 -10.84 14.37
N GLN A 123 -2.78 -9.58 14.22
CA GLN A 123 -3.14 -8.51 15.17
C GLN A 123 -4.52 -7.91 14.90
N ILE A 124 -4.96 -7.85 13.64
CA ILE A 124 -6.22 -7.19 13.24
C ILE A 124 -7.39 -8.18 13.21
N MET A 125 -7.19 -9.41 12.74
CA MET A 125 -8.27 -10.37 12.54
C MET A 125 -9.10 -10.68 13.80
N PRO A 126 -8.49 -10.89 14.98
CA PRO A 126 -9.26 -11.12 16.21
C PRO A 126 -10.21 -9.97 16.55
N GLU A 127 -9.85 -8.74 16.17
CA GLU A 127 -10.68 -7.56 16.38
C GLU A 127 -11.76 -7.40 15.33
N ALA A 128 -11.50 -7.82 14.09
CA ALA A 128 -12.51 -7.89 13.02
C ALA A 128 -13.60 -8.92 13.36
N GLU A 129 -13.21 -10.08 13.90
CA GLU A 129 -14.14 -11.16 14.30
C GLU A 129 -15.11 -10.73 15.40
N LYS A 130 -14.64 -9.90 16.35
CA LYS A 130 -15.49 -9.34 17.43
C LYS A 130 -16.57 -8.39 16.92
N MET A 131 -16.52 -7.95 15.65
CA MET A 131 -17.53 -7.03 15.09
C MET A 131 -18.75 -7.74 14.52
N GLY A 132 -18.79 -9.08 14.53
CA GLY A 132 -19.86 -9.90 13.94
C GLY A 132 -19.82 -9.96 12.41
N ASP A 133 -19.27 -8.94 11.78
CA ASP A 133 -18.95 -8.87 10.36
C ASP A 133 -17.54 -8.26 10.20
N ARG A 134 -16.61 -9.07 9.68
CA ARG A 134 -15.21 -8.69 9.48
C ARG A 134 -15.07 -7.51 8.50
N GLY A 135 -15.99 -7.36 7.55
CA GLY A 135 -15.96 -6.28 6.57
C GLY A 135 -16.03 -4.91 7.22
N LYS A 136 -16.70 -4.77 8.38
CA LYS A 136 -16.77 -3.50 9.12
C LYS A 136 -15.40 -2.97 9.58
N LEU A 137 -14.39 -3.83 9.71
CA LEU A 137 -13.01 -3.43 10.00
C LEU A 137 -12.13 -3.45 8.75
N LEU A 138 -12.20 -4.54 7.98
CA LEU A 138 -11.26 -4.80 6.89
C LEU A 138 -11.53 -3.93 5.66
N TRP A 139 -12.79 -3.61 5.37
CA TRP A 139 -13.14 -2.81 4.20
C TRP A 139 -12.72 -1.35 4.33
N PRO A 140 -13.09 -0.60 5.39
CA PRO A 140 -12.58 0.76 5.58
C PRO A 140 -11.05 0.80 5.58
N LEU A 141 -10.40 -0.15 6.26
CA LEU A 141 -8.93 -0.22 6.29
C LEU A 141 -8.35 -0.42 4.88
N ARG A 142 -8.93 -1.27 4.05
CA ARG A 142 -8.48 -1.46 2.67
C ARG A 142 -8.63 -0.19 1.85
N VAL A 143 -9.81 0.44 1.92
CA VAL A 143 -10.13 1.62 1.11
C VAL A 143 -9.28 2.82 1.51
N VAL A 144 -9.01 3.07 2.80
CA VAL A 144 -8.12 4.20 3.17
C VAL A 144 -6.68 4.03 2.66
N LEU A 145 -6.25 2.79 2.41
CA LEU A 145 -4.91 2.51 1.91
C LEU A 145 -4.82 2.59 0.38
N THR A 146 -5.93 2.45 -0.34
CA THR A 146 -5.92 2.35 -1.81
C THR A 146 -6.72 3.43 -2.51
N GLY A 147 -7.77 3.96 -1.88
CA GLY A 147 -8.79 4.78 -2.52
C GLY A 147 -9.63 4.02 -3.56
N LYS A 148 -9.61 2.67 -3.55
CA LYS A 148 -10.22 1.83 -4.60
C LYS A 148 -11.25 0.85 -4.05
N GLU A 149 -12.31 0.63 -4.83
CA GLU A 149 -13.31 -0.40 -4.57
C GLU A 149 -12.74 -1.81 -4.75
N ALA A 150 -11.95 -2.05 -5.80
CA ALA A 150 -11.29 -3.33 -6.07
C ALA A 150 -9.77 -3.22 -5.84
N SER A 151 -9.22 -4.08 -4.98
CA SER A 151 -7.78 -4.10 -4.65
C SER A 151 -7.38 -5.44 -4.04
N ALA A 152 -6.07 -5.63 -3.81
CA ALA A 152 -5.56 -6.69 -2.93
C ALA A 152 -6.03 -6.52 -1.47
N GLY A 153 -5.71 -7.49 -0.62
CA GLY A 153 -6.10 -7.45 0.80
C GLY A 153 -5.39 -6.33 1.57
N PRO A 154 -6.01 -5.78 2.64
CA PRO A 154 -5.44 -4.65 3.39
C PRO A 154 -4.06 -4.97 4.00
N PHE A 155 -3.79 -6.22 4.36
CA PHE A 155 -2.52 -6.61 4.98
C PHE A 155 -1.37 -6.70 3.98
N GLU A 156 -1.62 -7.21 2.78
CA GLU A 156 -0.64 -7.22 1.67
C GLU A 156 -0.27 -5.80 1.26
N ILE A 157 -1.28 -4.93 1.15
CA ILE A 157 -1.09 -3.52 0.82
C ILE A 157 -0.29 -2.82 1.93
N ALA A 158 -0.69 -3.00 3.19
CA ALA A 158 -0.03 -2.36 4.32
C ALA A 158 1.42 -2.80 4.48
N GLU A 159 1.73 -4.08 4.29
CA GLU A 159 3.11 -4.60 4.30
C GLU A 159 3.98 -3.86 3.28
N ILE A 160 3.51 -3.73 2.04
CA ILE A 160 4.27 -3.07 0.96
C ILE A 160 4.38 -1.56 1.22
N LEU A 161 3.29 -0.89 1.64
CA LEU A 161 3.33 0.54 1.96
C LEU A 161 4.23 0.88 3.15
N GLY A 162 4.47 -0.08 4.04
CA GLY A 162 5.15 0.14 5.30
C GLY A 162 4.28 0.85 6.35
N LYS A 163 4.83 0.94 7.56
CA LYS A 163 4.10 1.42 8.74
C LYS A 163 3.72 2.89 8.63
N GLU A 164 4.69 3.73 8.29
CA GLU A 164 4.58 5.18 8.35
C GLU A 164 3.49 5.67 7.38
N LYS A 165 3.53 5.19 6.13
CA LYS A 165 2.55 5.52 5.08
C LYS A 165 1.15 4.97 5.41
N THR A 166 1.07 3.75 5.94
CA THR A 166 -0.20 3.14 6.38
C THR A 166 -0.87 3.98 7.46
N ILE A 167 -0.15 4.34 8.52
CA ILE A 167 -0.70 5.13 9.64
C ILE A 167 -1.07 6.54 9.17
N LYS A 168 -0.26 7.17 8.31
CA LYS A 168 -0.55 8.49 7.72
C LYS A 168 -1.91 8.48 6.99
N ARG A 169 -2.12 7.52 6.08
CA ARG A 169 -3.37 7.42 5.31
C ARG A 169 -4.61 7.18 6.18
N ILE A 170 -4.49 6.35 7.21
CA ILE A 170 -5.59 6.14 8.17
C ILE A 170 -5.97 7.46 8.86
N LYS A 171 -4.97 8.26 9.29
CA LYS A 171 -5.21 9.56 9.93
C LYS A 171 -5.83 10.59 8.98
N GLU A 172 -5.36 10.65 7.74
CA GLU A 172 -5.90 11.56 6.71
C GLU A 172 -7.37 11.26 6.42
N ALA A 173 -7.71 9.98 6.23
CA ALA A 173 -9.08 9.55 6.00
C ALA A 173 -10.05 9.94 7.12
N ARG A 174 -9.59 9.90 8.38
CA ARG A 174 -10.38 10.38 9.54
C ARG A 174 -10.66 11.87 9.48
N GLY A 175 -9.77 12.67 8.87
CA GLY A 175 -9.97 14.10 8.64
C GLY A 175 -11.09 14.38 7.64
N ILE A 176 -11.29 13.50 6.65
CA ILE A 176 -12.33 13.62 5.61
C ILE A 176 -13.74 13.31 6.17
N LEU A 177 -13.83 12.47 7.21
CA LEU A 177 -15.09 12.01 7.81
C LEU A 177 -15.61 12.91 8.97
N ARG A 178 -14.84 13.93 9.38
CA ARG A 178 -15.20 14.87 10.43
C ARG A 178 -15.88 16.10 9.86
#